data_AF-A0A0D2DA61-F1
#
_entry.id   AF-A0A0D2DA61-F1
#
_cell.length_a   1.000
_cell.length_b   1.000
_cell.length_c   1.000
_cell.angle_alpha   90.00
_cell.angle_beta   90.00
_cell.angle_gamma   90.00
#
_symmetry.space_group_name_H-M   'P 1'
#
loop_
_entity.id
_entity.type
_entity.pdbx_description
1 polymer ?
#
loop_
_entity_poly.entity_id
_entity_poly.type
_entity_poly.pdbx_seq_one_letter_code
_entity_poly.pdbx_strand_id
1 'polypeptide(L)'
;MTTDSTDTPVPFALTALDREILSMSNDEFSPHTWEEIKQIIAENNLHLFKRWPSDLRRYIKWSAETKAAYGSIPIFVMRERLRWTPLASSTAKTGPEFAVEDPTPFAHEDDYKILINDWPYGLDEGIRHIIVWLKTRLESEPTKGDMTPKSRQQVEEFIQTKFVNRVKDLPGEEEKVVWFKNWTALQSVPGMEHVHVLVRGVPDLVVAEWTGGVQPLNVET
;
A
#
# COMPACT_ATOMS: atom_id res chain seq x y z
N MET A 1 -27.23 23.84 27.46
CA MET A 1 -26.71 23.66 26.08
C MET A 1 -25.58 22.66 26.19
N THR A 2 -25.90 21.40 25.92
CA THR A 2 -24.95 20.28 25.94
C THR A 2 -24.17 20.30 24.64
N THR A 3 -22.91 20.73 24.69
CA THR A 3 -21.94 20.48 23.63
C THR A 3 -21.53 19.01 23.72
N ASP A 4 -22.34 18.15 23.11
CA ASP A 4 -21.98 16.75 22.92
C ASP A 4 -21.09 16.69 21.67
N SER A 5 -19.81 17.05 21.84
CA SER A 5 -18.80 16.71 20.85
C SER A 5 -18.48 15.23 21.07
N THR A 6 -19.12 14.36 20.29
CA THR A 6 -18.70 12.96 20.14
C THR A 6 -17.35 12.94 19.43
N ASP A 7 -16.29 13.30 20.17
CA ASP A 7 -14.91 13.23 19.72
C ASP A 7 -14.52 11.75 19.73
N THR A 8 -14.97 11.03 18.71
CA THR A 8 -14.55 9.65 18.48
C THR A 8 -13.04 9.70 18.29
N PRO A 9 -12.24 9.05 19.15
CA PRO A 9 -10.79 9.12 19.03
C PRO A 9 -10.37 8.67 17.64
N VAL A 10 -9.80 9.59 16.84
CA VAL A 10 -9.26 9.24 15.53
C VAL A 10 -8.05 8.33 15.73
N PRO A 11 -7.97 7.19 15.03
CA PRO A 11 -6.92 6.18 15.28
C PRO A 11 -5.53 6.68 14.90
N PHE A 12 -5.42 7.78 14.18
CA PHE A 12 -4.19 8.45 13.80
C PHE A 12 -4.47 9.95 13.57
N ALA A 13 -3.41 10.77 13.59
CA ALA A 13 -3.54 12.19 13.32
C ALA A 13 -3.98 12.44 11.87
N LEU A 14 -5.10 13.13 11.69
CA LEU A 14 -5.59 13.54 10.37
C LEU A 14 -4.80 14.76 9.87
N THR A 15 -4.28 14.66 8.64
CA THR A 15 -3.65 15.78 7.94
C THR A 15 -4.67 16.85 7.54
N ALA A 16 -4.19 18.01 7.08
CA ALA A 16 -5.08 19.04 6.53
C ALA A 16 -5.88 18.50 5.32
N LEU A 17 -5.22 17.72 4.46
CA LEU A 17 -5.82 17.09 3.29
C LEU A 17 -6.87 16.05 3.68
N ASP A 18 -6.63 15.24 4.71
CA ASP A 18 -7.63 14.29 5.22
C ASP A 18 -8.90 15.00 5.68
N ARG A 19 -8.76 16.13 6.38
CA ARG A 19 -9.89 16.92 6.88
C ARG A 19 -10.69 17.56 5.75
N GLU A 20 -10.00 18.04 4.72
CA GLU A 20 -10.62 18.54 3.50
C GLU A 20 -11.44 17.44 2.82
N ILE A 21 -10.85 16.27 2.57
CA ILE A 21 -11.53 15.11 1.96
C ILE A 21 -12.74 14.70 2.80
N LEU A 22 -12.62 14.65 4.13
CA LEU A 22 -13.72 14.27 5.01
C LEU A 22 -14.90 15.26 4.99
N SER A 23 -14.65 16.52 4.60
CA SER A 23 -15.69 17.54 4.44
C SER A 23 -16.45 17.45 3.12
N MET A 24 -15.97 16.64 2.17
CA MET A 24 -16.58 16.44 0.85
C MET A 24 -17.57 15.27 0.83
N SER A 25 -18.55 15.39 -0.07
CA SER A 25 -19.32 14.27 -0.59
C SER A 25 -18.53 13.51 -1.68
N ASN A 26 -18.94 12.29 -2.02
CA ASN A 26 -18.30 11.56 -3.12
C ASN A 26 -18.48 12.27 -4.48
N ASP A 27 -19.60 12.98 -4.69
CA ASP A 27 -19.90 13.67 -5.95
C ASP A 27 -18.97 14.87 -6.20
N GLU A 28 -18.39 15.43 -5.13
CA GLU A 28 -17.41 16.53 -5.19
C GLU A 28 -15.97 16.03 -5.37
N PHE A 29 -15.73 14.72 -5.25
CA PHE A 29 -14.39 14.15 -5.32
C PHE A 29 -14.00 13.78 -6.75
N SER A 30 -12.86 14.31 -7.20
CA SER A 30 -12.22 13.86 -8.43
C SER A 30 -11.20 12.76 -8.14
N PRO A 31 -11.34 11.57 -8.77
CA PRO A 31 -10.32 10.53 -8.70
C PRO A 31 -8.98 10.96 -9.29
N HIS A 32 -7.90 10.34 -8.82
CA HIS A 32 -6.56 10.52 -9.36
C HIS A 32 -6.47 9.88 -10.75
N THR A 33 -6.19 10.72 -11.74
CA THR A 33 -5.94 10.28 -13.12
C THR A 33 -4.56 9.62 -13.24
N TRP A 34 -4.35 8.84 -14.32
CA TRP A 34 -3.06 8.20 -14.55
C TRP A 34 -1.88 9.18 -14.64
N GLU A 35 -2.07 10.32 -15.29
CA GLU A 35 -1.02 11.32 -15.43
C GLU A 35 -0.75 12.06 -14.11
N GLU A 36 -1.77 12.34 -13.30
CA GLU A 36 -1.58 12.89 -11.95
C GLU A 36 -0.82 11.90 -11.05
N ILE A 37 -1.14 10.61 -11.10
CA ILE A 37 -0.42 9.57 -10.36
C ILE A 37 1.07 9.59 -10.75
N LYS A 38 1.37 9.61 -12.04
CA LYS A 38 2.75 9.67 -12.54
C LYS A 38 3.46 10.92 -12.06
N GLN A 39 2.81 12.08 -12.12
CA GLN A 39 3.37 13.33 -11.64
C GLN A 39 3.66 13.27 -10.14
N ILE A 40 2.70 12.79 -9.33
CA ILE A 40 2.86 12.61 -7.88
C ILE A 40 4.08 11.73 -7.57
N ILE A 41 4.26 10.63 -8.30
CA ILE A 41 5.39 9.71 -8.10
C ILE A 41 6.70 10.35 -8.54
N ALA A 42 6.74 10.99 -9.72
CA ALA A 42 7.93 11.61 -10.28
C ALA A 42 8.46 12.77 -9.42
N GLU A 43 7.54 13.58 -8.88
CA GLU A 43 7.86 14.69 -7.96
C GLU A 43 8.00 14.22 -6.50
N ASN A 44 7.72 12.95 -6.24
CA ASN A 44 7.73 12.35 -4.92
C ASN A 44 6.78 13.06 -3.91
N ASN A 45 5.67 13.58 -4.41
CA ASN A 45 4.63 14.24 -3.62
C ASN A 45 3.60 13.24 -3.08
N LEU A 46 4.05 12.08 -2.58
CA LEU A 46 3.20 10.92 -2.23
C LEU A 46 2.11 11.24 -1.19
N HIS A 47 2.29 12.29 -0.39
CA HIS A 47 1.30 12.80 0.55
C HIS A 47 0.03 13.35 -0.13
N LEU A 48 0.07 13.59 -1.45
CA LEU A 48 -1.08 14.04 -2.24
C LEU A 48 -2.02 12.90 -2.63
N PHE A 49 -1.63 11.63 -2.46
CA PHE A 49 -2.55 10.52 -2.71
C PHE A 49 -3.73 10.55 -1.73
N LYS A 50 -4.94 10.53 -2.29
CA LYS A 50 -6.21 10.70 -1.58
C LYS A 50 -7.03 9.43 -1.68
N ARG A 51 -7.93 9.21 -0.72
CA ARG A 51 -9.00 8.22 -0.82
C ARG A 51 -10.31 8.93 -1.12
N TRP A 52 -11.27 8.21 -1.70
CA TRP A 52 -12.64 8.69 -1.76
C TRP A 52 -13.12 9.10 -0.35
N PRO A 53 -13.96 10.14 -0.20
CA PRO A 53 -14.44 10.58 1.11
C PRO A 53 -15.12 9.45 1.90
N SER A 54 -15.92 8.63 1.23
CA SER A 54 -16.53 7.41 1.81
C SER A 54 -15.48 6.36 2.23
N ASP A 55 -14.48 6.10 1.41
CA ASP A 55 -13.40 5.16 1.74
C ASP A 55 -12.53 5.64 2.89
N LEU A 56 -12.24 6.95 2.97
CA LEU A 56 -11.48 7.51 4.07
C LEU A 56 -12.24 7.35 5.40
N ARG A 57 -13.57 7.59 5.40
CA ARG A 57 -14.43 7.35 6.59
C ARG A 57 -14.41 5.87 7.01
N ARG A 58 -14.57 4.95 6.04
CA ARG A 58 -14.51 3.50 6.30
C ARG A 58 -13.13 3.07 6.80
N TYR A 59 -12.06 3.61 6.23
CA TYR A 59 -10.69 3.33 6.63
C TYR A 59 -10.38 3.80 8.05
N ILE A 60 -10.86 4.99 8.44
CA ILE A 60 -10.73 5.51 9.81
C ILE A 60 -11.45 4.58 10.78
N LYS A 61 -12.70 4.20 10.49
CA LYS A 61 -13.46 3.26 11.33
C LYS A 61 -12.74 1.91 11.48
N TRP A 62 -12.39 1.30 10.36
CA TRP A 62 -11.65 0.02 10.34
C TRP A 62 -10.31 0.11 11.08
N SER A 63 -9.59 1.23 10.94
CA SER A 63 -8.32 1.44 11.62
C SER A 63 -8.49 1.48 13.15
N ALA A 64 -9.55 2.12 13.64
CA ALA A 64 -9.84 2.16 15.08
C ALA A 64 -10.19 0.76 15.62
N GLU A 65 -11.08 0.05 14.92
CA GLU A 65 -11.49 -1.32 15.29
C GLU A 65 -10.31 -2.30 15.24
N THR A 66 -9.48 -2.22 14.20
CA THR A 66 -8.30 -3.07 14.04
C THR A 66 -7.27 -2.81 15.13
N LYS A 67 -7.01 -1.54 15.49
CA LYS A 67 -6.11 -1.21 16.60
C LYS A 67 -6.64 -1.71 17.93
N ALA A 68 -7.95 -1.62 18.17
CA ALA A 68 -8.56 -2.16 19.38
C ALA A 68 -8.44 -3.69 19.47
N ALA A 69 -8.61 -4.41 18.35
CA ALA A 69 -8.59 -5.87 18.31
C ALA A 69 -7.17 -6.49 18.26
N TYR A 70 -6.23 -5.85 17.55
CA TYR A 70 -4.89 -6.41 17.27
C TYR A 70 -3.75 -5.62 17.92
N GLY A 71 -4.04 -4.49 18.57
CA GLY A 71 -3.05 -3.55 19.10
C GLY A 71 -2.40 -2.65 18.04
N SER A 72 -2.23 -3.14 16.81
CA SER A 72 -1.72 -2.33 15.69
C SER A 72 -2.11 -2.88 14.31
N ILE A 73 -2.13 -2.01 13.29
CA ILE A 73 -2.35 -2.39 11.89
C ILE A 73 -1.23 -3.33 11.38
N PRO A 74 0.08 -3.10 11.64
CA PRO A 74 1.13 -4.06 11.30
C PRO A 74 0.89 -5.48 11.81
N ILE A 75 0.44 -5.64 13.06
CA ILE A 75 0.14 -6.96 13.64
C ILE A 75 -1.03 -7.62 12.88
N PHE A 76 -2.09 -6.85 12.59
CA PHE A 76 -3.20 -7.34 11.78
C PHE A 76 -2.75 -7.79 10.40
N VAL A 77 -2.03 -6.96 9.66
CA VAL A 77 -1.55 -7.28 8.30
C VAL A 77 -0.70 -8.54 8.32
N MET A 78 0.27 -8.62 9.24
CA MET A 78 1.14 -9.77 9.40
C MET A 78 0.35 -11.06 9.66
N ARG A 79 -0.59 -11.03 10.61
CA ARG A 79 -1.35 -12.23 11.04
C ARG A 79 -2.41 -12.64 10.04
N GLU A 80 -3.25 -11.70 9.60
CA GLU A 80 -4.46 -12.00 8.86
C GLU A 80 -4.25 -11.97 7.35
N ARG A 81 -3.44 -11.03 6.84
CA ARG A 81 -3.21 -10.87 5.39
C ARG A 81 -2.03 -11.67 4.92
N LEU A 82 -0.89 -11.56 5.59
CA LEU A 82 0.36 -12.20 5.17
C LEU A 82 0.46 -13.63 5.69
N ARG A 83 -0.04 -13.87 6.91
CA ARG A 83 0.10 -15.14 7.65
C ARG A 83 1.57 -15.52 7.87
N TRP A 84 2.41 -14.51 8.09
CA TRP A 84 3.82 -14.72 8.38
C TRP A 84 4.06 -14.82 9.89
N THR A 85 4.91 -15.76 10.29
CA THR A 85 5.28 -15.96 11.69
C THR A 85 6.60 -15.24 11.98
N PRO A 86 6.62 -14.26 12.89
CA PRO A 86 7.84 -13.54 13.23
C PRO A 86 8.83 -14.45 13.95
N LEU A 87 10.12 -14.24 13.69
CA LEU A 87 11.22 -14.90 14.40
C LEU A 87 11.29 -14.41 15.85
N ALA A 88 11.80 -15.27 16.73
CA ALA A 88 12.04 -14.93 18.14
C ALA A 88 13.04 -13.76 18.33
N SER A 89 13.85 -13.45 17.30
CA SER A 89 14.75 -12.29 17.26
C SER A 89 14.05 -10.96 17.03
N SER A 90 12.76 -10.96 16.66
CA SER A 90 12.00 -9.74 16.37
C SER A 90 11.95 -8.83 17.59
N THR A 91 12.28 -7.55 17.42
CA THR A 91 12.25 -6.56 18.50
C THR A 91 11.41 -5.34 18.10
N ALA A 92 10.97 -4.55 19.08
CA ALA A 92 10.32 -3.27 18.78
C ALA A 92 11.21 -2.30 17.98
N LYS A 93 12.54 -2.46 18.05
CA LYS A 93 13.51 -1.62 17.33
C LYS A 93 13.67 -2.04 15.86
N THR A 94 13.73 -3.34 15.61
CA THR A 94 13.94 -3.90 14.25
C THR A 94 12.62 -4.14 13.51
N GLY A 95 11.50 -4.14 14.23
CA GLY A 95 10.22 -4.61 13.72
C GLY A 95 10.19 -6.15 13.64
N PRO A 96 9.13 -6.73 13.04
CA PRO A 96 9.10 -8.16 12.80
C PRO A 96 10.18 -8.57 11.79
N GLU A 97 10.84 -9.67 12.10
CA GLU A 97 11.79 -10.37 11.22
C GLU A 97 11.21 -11.75 10.89
N PHE A 98 11.49 -12.29 9.71
CA PHE A 98 10.90 -13.53 9.23
C PHE A 98 11.99 -14.47 8.71
N ALA A 99 11.72 -15.78 8.79
CA ALA A 99 12.53 -16.76 8.06
C ALA A 99 12.36 -16.52 6.55
N VAL A 100 13.49 -16.46 5.85
CA VAL A 100 13.56 -16.28 4.40
C VAL A 100 14.26 -17.47 3.77
N GLU A 101 13.84 -17.83 2.57
CA GLU A 101 14.50 -18.82 1.73
C GLU A 101 15.71 -18.21 1.03
N ASP A 102 15.63 -16.94 0.62
CA ASP A 102 16.75 -16.17 0.07
C ASP A 102 16.84 -14.78 0.74
N PRO A 103 18.01 -14.39 1.28
CA PRO A 103 18.18 -13.05 1.87
C PRO A 103 18.15 -11.91 0.84
N THR A 104 18.26 -12.21 -0.45
CA THR A 104 18.20 -11.24 -1.54
C THR A 104 16.73 -10.84 -1.78
N PRO A 105 16.38 -9.54 -1.67
CA PRO A 105 15.03 -9.08 -1.94
C PRO A 105 14.50 -9.57 -3.30
N PHE A 106 13.26 -10.10 -3.27
CA PHE A 106 12.53 -10.64 -4.43
C PHE A 106 13.09 -11.91 -5.09
N ALA A 107 14.18 -12.50 -4.57
CA ALA A 107 14.81 -13.66 -5.21
C ALA A 107 14.00 -14.96 -5.09
N HIS A 108 13.23 -15.14 -4.01
CA HIS A 108 12.38 -16.30 -3.80
C HIS A 108 10.89 -15.92 -3.64
N GLU A 109 9.99 -16.68 -4.25
CA GLU A 109 8.55 -16.38 -4.27
C GLU A 109 7.87 -16.53 -2.90
N ASP A 110 8.38 -17.40 -2.04
CA ASP A 110 7.87 -17.55 -0.67
C ASP A 110 8.23 -16.38 0.26
N ASP A 111 9.12 -15.48 -0.17
CA ASP A 111 9.61 -14.36 0.64
C ASP A 111 8.93 -13.03 0.33
N TYR A 112 7.97 -13.03 -0.59
CA TYR A 112 7.09 -11.91 -0.83
C TYR A 112 5.64 -12.35 -1.02
N LYS A 113 4.72 -11.40 -0.90
CA LYS A 113 3.29 -11.62 -1.18
C LYS A 113 2.71 -10.44 -1.90
N ILE A 114 2.02 -10.69 -3.01
CA ILE A 114 1.35 -9.66 -3.78
C ILE A 114 -0.14 -9.69 -3.42
N LEU A 115 -0.70 -8.55 -3.02
CA LEU A 115 -2.11 -8.42 -2.65
C LEU A 115 -2.70 -7.17 -3.27
N ILE A 116 -4.00 -7.18 -3.56
CA ILE A 116 -4.73 -5.92 -3.78
C ILE A 116 -4.74 -5.16 -2.45
N ASN A 117 -4.55 -3.84 -2.50
CA ASN A 117 -4.64 -3.00 -1.32
C ASN A 117 -6.06 -3.05 -0.75
N ASP A 118 -6.20 -3.43 0.51
CA ASP A 118 -7.48 -3.44 1.23
C ASP A 118 -8.10 -2.06 1.36
N TRP A 119 -7.31 -0.98 1.23
CA TRP A 119 -7.76 0.41 1.34
C TRP A 119 -7.11 1.26 0.24
N PRO A 120 -7.52 1.06 -1.02
CA PRO A 120 -6.92 1.71 -2.18
C PRO A 120 -7.13 3.22 -2.13
N TYR A 121 -6.35 3.93 -2.93
CA TYR A 121 -6.58 5.35 -3.20
C TYR A 121 -7.82 5.56 -4.07
N GLY A 122 -8.33 6.79 -4.10
CA GLY A 122 -9.41 7.21 -4.98
C GLY A 122 -8.87 7.41 -6.38
N LEU A 123 -8.76 6.32 -7.13
CA LEU A 123 -8.13 6.25 -8.44
C LEU A 123 -9.20 6.22 -9.54
N ASP A 124 -8.83 6.64 -10.75
CA ASP A 124 -9.66 6.51 -11.95
C ASP A 124 -10.08 5.07 -12.23
N GLU A 125 -11.19 4.93 -12.96
CA GLU A 125 -11.70 3.63 -13.37
C GLU A 125 -10.62 2.82 -14.13
N GLY A 126 -10.55 1.52 -13.82
CA GLY A 126 -9.58 0.62 -14.43
C GLY A 126 -8.17 0.70 -13.85
N ILE A 127 -7.92 1.56 -12.85
CA ILE A 127 -6.67 1.57 -12.08
C ILE A 127 -6.82 0.70 -10.83
N ARG A 128 -5.86 -0.21 -10.60
CA ARG A 128 -5.82 -1.09 -9.43
C ARG A 128 -4.61 -0.81 -8.56
N HIS A 129 -4.85 -0.72 -7.25
CA HIS A 129 -3.81 -0.56 -6.24
C HIS A 129 -3.40 -1.91 -5.67
N ILE A 130 -2.16 -2.29 -5.95
CA ILE A 130 -1.53 -3.53 -5.53
C ILE A 130 -0.42 -3.19 -4.52
N ILE A 131 -0.18 -4.08 -3.57
CA ILE A 131 0.92 -4.03 -2.62
C ILE A 131 1.75 -5.30 -2.78
N VAL A 132 3.05 -5.12 -2.94
CA VAL A 132 4.05 -6.19 -2.85
C VAL A 132 4.67 -6.11 -1.47
N TRP A 133 4.39 -7.09 -0.62
CA TRP A 133 4.93 -7.23 0.73
C TRP A 133 6.19 -8.08 0.71
N LEU A 134 7.23 -7.71 1.45
CA LEU A 134 8.48 -8.46 1.55
C LEU A 134 8.78 -8.89 2.98
N LYS A 135 9.29 -10.11 3.13
CA LYS A 135 9.91 -10.56 4.38
C LYS A 135 11.29 -9.91 4.60
N THR A 136 12.05 -9.73 3.52
CA THR A 136 13.35 -9.04 3.50
C THR A 136 13.18 -7.53 3.60
N ARG A 137 14.19 -6.84 4.10
CA ARG A 137 14.26 -5.36 4.10
C ARG A 137 14.93 -4.84 2.85
N LEU A 138 14.47 -3.69 2.38
CA LEU A 138 15.19 -2.91 1.38
C LEU A 138 16.12 -1.93 2.12
N GLU A 139 17.39 -1.88 1.72
CA GLU A 139 18.34 -0.93 2.27
C GLU A 139 17.88 0.51 2.01
N SER A 140 17.95 1.36 3.04
CA SER A 140 17.61 2.78 2.97
C SER A 140 18.83 3.67 3.22
N GLU A 141 18.84 4.83 2.57
CA GLU A 141 19.80 5.90 2.78
C GLU A 141 19.73 6.42 4.23
N PRO A 142 20.87 6.58 4.93
CA PRO A 142 20.89 6.95 6.36
C PRO A 142 20.25 8.30 6.69
N THR A 143 20.16 9.20 5.72
CA THR A 143 19.77 10.60 5.95
C THR A 143 18.28 10.83 5.73
N LYS A 144 17.78 10.50 4.53
CA LYS A 144 16.40 10.77 4.12
C LYS A 144 15.45 9.61 4.37
N GLY A 145 15.97 8.41 4.64
CA GLY A 145 15.17 7.18 4.74
C GLY A 145 14.58 6.71 3.41
N ASP A 146 14.99 7.30 2.27
CA ASP A 146 14.68 6.79 0.93
C ASP A 146 15.49 5.50 0.65
N MET A 147 15.15 4.76 -0.39
CA MET A 147 15.91 3.58 -0.82
C MET A 147 17.31 3.94 -1.32
N THR A 148 18.29 3.07 -1.07
CA THR A 148 19.58 3.16 -1.76
C THR A 148 19.40 2.91 -3.26
N PRO A 149 20.35 3.36 -4.12
CA PRO A 149 20.31 3.05 -5.56
C PRO A 149 20.21 1.55 -5.86
N LYS A 150 20.89 0.72 -5.05
CA LYS A 150 20.83 -0.74 -5.13
C LYS A 150 19.41 -1.26 -4.85
N SER A 151 18.80 -0.84 -3.74
CA SER A 151 17.42 -1.24 -3.42
C SER A 151 16.44 -0.80 -4.49
N ARG A 152 16.60 0.43 -5.02
CA ARG A 152 15.76 0.95 -6.10
C ARG A 152 15.86 0.07 -7.35
N GLN A 153 17.08 -0.28 -7.77
CA GLN A 153 17.30 -1.19 -8.89
C GLN A 153 16.65 -2.56 -8.66
N GLN A 154 16.75 -3.13 -7.45
CA GLN A 154 16.11 -4.41 -7.12
C GLN A 154 14.58 -4.35 -7.27
N VAL A 155 13.95 -3.25 -6.84
CA VAL A 155 12.51 -3.05 -7.06
C VAL A 155 12.20 -2.89 -8.56
N GLU A 156 12.97 -2.08 -9.28
CA GLU A 156 12.75 -1.85 -10.72
C GLU A 156 12.84 -3.14 -11.54
N GLU A 157 13.85 -3.98 -11.28
CA GLU A 157 14.03 -5.27 -11.96
C GLU A 157 12.87 -6.24 -11.65
N PHE A 158 12.42 -6.28 -10.40
CA PHE A 158 11.26 -7.08 -10.00
C PHE A 158 9.98 -6.58 -10.68
N ILE A 159 9.72 -5.27 -10.67
CA ILE A 159 8.54 -4.68 -11.31
C ILE A 159 8.55 -4.90 -12.82
N GLN A 160 9.71 -4.71 -13.46
CA GLN A 160 9.89 -4.96 -14.87
C GLN A 160 9.56 -6.41 -15.22
N THR A 161 10.10 -7.36 -14.46
CA THR A 161 9.94 -8.80 -14.73
C THR A 161 8.53 -9.29 -14.43
N LYS A 162 7.98 -8.95 -13.25
CA LYS A 162 6.72 -9.52 -12.75
C LYS A 162 5.49 -8.82 -13.33
N PHE A 163 5.54 -7.50 -13.50
CA PHE A 163 4.39 -6.68 -13.92
C PHE A 163 4.53 -6.20 -15.37
N VAL A 164 5.55 -5.41 -15.69
CA VAL A 164 5.66 -4.75 -17.01
C VAL A 164 5.72 -5.77 -18.15
N ASN A 165 6.63 -6.74 -18.06
CA ASN A 165 6.77 -7.78 -19.07
C ASN A 165 5.50 -8.62 -19.25
N ARG A 166 4.71 -8.77 -18.18
CA ARG A 166 3.47 -9.56 -18.19
C ARG A 166 2.32 -8.83 -18.89
N VAL A 167 2.33 -7.50 -18.92
CA VAL A 167 1.23 -6.68 -19.46
C VAL A 167 1.57 -5.97 -20.77
N LYS A 168 2.83 -6.03 -21.23
CA LYS A 168 3.30 -5.31 -22.43
C LYS A 168 2.52 -5.62 -23.71
N ASP A 169 1.99 -6.84 -23.84
CA ASP A 169 1.25 -7.30 -25.03
C ASP A 169 -0.27 -7.13 -24.89
N LEU A 170 -0.74 -6.55 -23.77
CA LEU A 170 -2.16 -6.28 -23.56
C LEU A 170 -2.59 -5.03 -24.36
N PRO A 171 -3.81 -5.01 -24.93
CA PRO A 171 -4.30 -3.90 -25.72
C PRO A 171 -4.47 -2.61 -24.90
N GLY A 172 -4.60 -1.49 -25.60
CA GLY A 172 -4.80 -0.16 -25.02
C GLY A 172 -3.49 0.60 -24.81
N GLU A 173 -3.46 1.43 -23.77
CA GLU A 173 -2.31 2.29 -23.44
C GLU A 173 -1.00 1.51 -23.23
N GLU A 174 0.13 2.04 -23.71
CA GLU A 174 1.45 1.39 -23.61
C GLU A 174 1.95 1.28 -22.17
N GLU A 175 1.94 2.40 -21.44
CA GLU A 175 2.38 2.44 -20.05
C GLU A 175 1.25 2.01 -19.12
N LYS A 176 1.36 0.80 -18.54
CA LYS A 176 0.32 0.20 -17.69
C LYS A 176 0.70 0.05 -16.23
N VAL A 177 1.95 0.32 -15.85
CA VAL A 177 2.49 0.02 -14.52
C VAL A 177 3.31 1.20 -14.01
N VAL A 178 2.97 1.68 -12.82
CA VAL A 178 3.81 2.59 -12.04
C VAL A 178 3.94 2.06 -10.62
N TRP A 179 4.99 2.43 -9.91
CA TRP A 179 5.22 1.96 -8.56
C TRP A 179 5.87 3.04 -7.72
N PHE A 180 5.68 2.95 -6.41
CA PHE A 180 6.31 3.84 -5.45
C PHE A 180 6.44 3.13 -4.09
N LYS A 181 7.30 3.67 -3.24
CA LYS A 181 7.46 3.22 -1.86
C LYS A 181 7.20 4.39 -0.93
N ASN A 182 6.33 4.18 0.06
CA ASN A 182 6.16 5.17 1.12
C ASN A 182 7.41 5.19 2.02
N TRP A 183 7.87 6.41 2.29
CA TRP A 183 9.00 6.74 3.15
C TRP A 183 8.55 6.56 4.59
N THR A 184 9.48 6.42 5.52
CA THR A 184 9.20 6.08 6.94
C THR A 184 8.14 6.97 7.60
N ALA A 185 8.01 8.24 7.19
CA ALA A 185 7.02 9.19 7.73
C ALA A 185 5.57 8.99 7.22
N LEU A 186 5.37 8.33 6.06
CA LEU A 186 4.07 8.15 5.41
C LEU A 186 3.53 6.70 5.51
N GLN A 187 4.31 5.79 6.09
CA GLN A 187 3.92 4.39 6.21
C GLN A 187 2.83 4.20 7.27
N SER A 188 1.66 3.71 6.86
CA SER A 188 0.61 3.26 7.78
C SER A 188 0.97 1.95 8.49
N VAL A 189 1.95 1.19 7.95
CA VAL A 189 2.35 -0.13 8.43
C VAL A 189 3.86 -0.19 8.71
N PRO A 190 4.36 0.62 9.68
CA PRO A 190 5.78 0.70 9.97
C PRO A 190 6.32 -0.67 10.40
N GLY A 191 7.52 -1.02 9.91
CA GLY A 191 8.13 -2.30 10.20
C GLY A 191 7.62 -3.46 9.35
N MET A 192 6.76 -3.25 8.36
CA MET A 192 6.51 -4.24 7.31
C MET A 192 6.98 -3.69 5.97
N GLU A 193 7.91 -4.37 5.29
CA GLU A 193 8.48 -3.86 4.04
C GLU A 193 7.47 -4.05 2.89
N HIS A 194 7.21 -2.98 2.13
CA HIS A 194 6.26 -3.04 1.02
C HIS A 194 6.50 -1.99 -0.06
N VAL A 195 6.09 -2.35 -1.27
CA VAL A 195 6.07 -1.48 -2.45
C VAL A 195 4.63 -1.39 -2.96
N HIS A 196 4.19 -0.19 -3.29
CA HIS A 196 2.90 0.03 -3.94
C HIS A 196 3.08 -0.03 -5.44
N VAL A 197 2.19 -0.76 -6.11
CA VAL A 197 2.14 -0.87 -7.57
C VAL A 197 0.74 -0.45 -8.01
N LEU A 198 0.66 0.49 -8.95
CA LEU A 198 -0.57 0.89 -9.59
C LEU A 198 -0.54 0.37 -11.01
N VAL A 199 -1.60 -0.33 -11.42
CA VAL A 199 -1.74 -0.85 -12.78
C VAL A 199 -3.01 -0.33 -13.43
N ARG A 200 -2.98 0.04 -14.71
CA ARG A 200 -4.16 0.50 -15.45
C ARG A 200 -4.54 -0.41 -16.62
N GLY A 201 -5.84 -0.64 -16.79
CA GLY A 201 -6.38 -1.41 -17.91
C GLY A 201 -5.89 -2.87 -17.93
N VAL A 202 -5.62 -3.44 -16.76
CA VAL A 202 -5.18 -4.84 -16.61
C VAL A 202 -6.39 -5.72 -16.29
N PRO A 203 -6.66 -6.80 -17.05
CA PRO A 203 -7.78 -7.69 -16.80
C PRO A 203 -7.73 -8.37 -15.42
N ASP A 204 -8.89 -8.61 -14.82
CA ASP A 204 -9.01 -9.22 -13.49
C ASP A 204 -8.30 -10.57 -13.38
N LEU A 205 -8.29 -11.38 -14.45
CA LEU A 205 -7.57 -12.65 -14.47
C LEU A 205 -6.06 -12.49 -14.27
N VAL A 206 -5.46 -11.41 -14.80
CA VAL A 206 -4.03 -11.11 -14.63
C VAL A 206 -3.76 -10.60 -13.22
N VAL A 207 -4.66 -9.78 -12.66
CA VAL A 207 -4.54 -9.34 -11.26
C VAL A 207 -4.69 -10.53 -10.31
N ALA A 208 -5.62 -11.45 -10.59
CA ALA A 208 -5.80 -12.67 -9.82
C ALA A 208 -4.59 -13.61 -9.90
N GLU A 209 -3.94 -13.72 -11.07
CA GLU A 209 -2.68 -14.46 -11.25
C GLU A 209 -1.60 -13.97 -10.28
N TRP A 210 -1.40 -12.66 -10.16
CA TRP A 210 -0.41 -12.11 -9.23
C TRP A 210 -0.79 -12.29 -7.77
N THR A 211 -2.07 -12.20 -7.44
CA THR A 211 -2.56 -12.07 -6.05
C THR A 211 -3.07 -13.38 -5.45
N GLY A 212 -3.03 -14.47 -6.21
CA GLY A 212 -3.62 -15.75 -5.84
C GLY A 212 -5.15 -15.67 -5.68
N GLY A 213 -5.79 -14.69 -6.33
CA GLY A 213 -7.23 -14.45 -6.23
C GLY A 213 -7.72 -13.94 -4.87
N VAL A 214 -6.82 -13.58 -3.95
CA VAL A 214 -7.18 -13.06 -2.63
C VAL A 214 -7.87 -11.70 -2.78
N GLN A 215 -9.13 -11.63 -2.37
CA GLN A 215 -9.93 -10.41 -2.44
C GLN A 215 -9.51 -9.40 -1.36
N PRO A 216 -9.64 -8.09 -1.64
CA PRO A 216 -9.43 -7.06 -0.63
C PRO A 216 -10.57 -7.08 0.40
N LEU A 217 -10.26 -6.69 1.63
CA LEU A 217 -11.21 -6.78 2.74
C LEU A 217 -12.32 -5.72 2.73
N ASN A 218 -12.12 -4.62 2.00
CA ASN A 218 -13.09 -3.52 1.92
C ASN A 218 -14.19 -3.73 0.88
N VAL A 219 -14.21 -4.88 0.19
CA VAL A 219 -15.33 -5.24 -0.68
C VAL A 219 -16.47 -5.67 0.23
N GLU A 220 -17.50 -4.82 0.32
CA GLU A 220 -18.75 -5.22 0.98
C GLU A 220 -19.32 -6.43 0.23
N THR A 221 -19.55 -7.52 0.97
CA THR A 221 -20.32 -8.69 0.51
C THR A 221 -21.81 -8.38 0.49
#